data_AF-A0A956HJU0-F1
#
_entry.id   AF-A0A956HJU0-F1
#
_cell.length_a   1.000
_cell.length_b   1.000
_cell.length_c   1.000
_cell.angle_alpha   90.00
_cell.angle_beta   90.00
_cell.angle_gamma   90.00
#
_symmetry.space_group_name_H-M   'P 1'
#
loop_
_entity.id
_entity.type
_entity.pdbx_description
1 polymer ?
#
loop_
_entity_poly.entity_id
_entity_poly.type
_entity_poly.pdbx_seq_one_letter_code
_entity_poly.pdbx_strand_id
1 'polypeptide(L)'
;MEGRDLPGLEELARARLIAALDVPDEAAARSLAGRLAGKVGVLKIGLELFVAAGPAVVRSIREAHPTLEIFLDLKLHDIPNTM
;
A
#
# COMPACT_ATOMS: atom_id res chain seq x y z
N MET A 1 9.88 -31.67 -14.12
CA MET A 1 9.47 -30.27 -14.38
C MET A 1 8.06 -30.14 -13.84
N GLU A 2 7.91 -29.92 -12.53
CA GLU A 2 6.60 -29.67 -11.95
C GLU A 2 5.97 -28.44 -12.61
N GLY A 3 4.77 -28.62 -13.13
CA GLY A 3 3.95 -27.54 -13.64
C GLY A 3 3.68 -26.58 -12.49
N ARG A 4 4.16 -25.34 -12.61
CA ARG A 4 3.75 -24.28 -11.69
C ARG A 4 2.27 -24.05 -11.93
N ASP A 5 1.43 -24.37 -10.95
CA ASP A 5 0.04 -23.94 -10.96
C ASP A 5 0.02 -22.42 -11.12
N LEU A 6 -0.53 -21.98 -12.25
CA LEU A 6 -0.67 -20.56 -12.54
C LEU A 6 -1.85 -20.05 -11.71
N PRO A 7 -1.69 -18.91 -10.99
CA PRO A 7 -2.77 -18.33 -10.21
C PRO A 7 -3.98 -18.04 -11.10
N GLY A 8 -5.17 -18.17 -10.52
CA GLY A 8 -6.42 -17.88 -11.23
C GLY A 8 -6.46 -16.45 -11.76
N LEU A 9 -7.21 -16.21 -12.85
CA LEU A 9 -7.31 -14.89 -13.48
C LEU A 9 -7.68 -13.79 -12.48
N GLU A 10 -8.56 -14.10 -11.52
CA GLU A 10 -8.94 -13.15 -10.47
C GLU A 10 -7.79 -12.81 -9.53
N GLU A 11 -6.97 -13.80 -9.16
CA GLU A 11 -5.82 -13.59 -8.29
C GLU A 11 -4.76 -12.73 -8.99
N LEU A 12 -4.50 -13.01 -10.27
CA LEU A 12 -3.67 -12.17 -11.12
C LEU A 12 -4.23 -10.75 -11.25
N ALA A 13 -5.54 -10.59 -11.40
CA ALA A 13 -6.16 -9.28 -11.48
C ALA A 13 -6.00 -8.51 -10.17
N ARG A 14 -6.31 -9.13 -9.03
CA ARG A 14 -6.14 -8.52 -7.69
C ARG A 14 -4.70 -8.10 -7.45
N ALA A 15 -3.73 -8.97 -7.74
CA ALA A 15 -2.31 -8.70 -7.56
C ALA A 15 -1.80 -7.48 -8.35
N ARG A 16 -2.47 -7.12 -9.45
CA ARG A 16 -2.12 -5.97 -10.31
C ARG A 16 -2.86 -4.68 -9.96
N LEU A 17 -3.82 -4.73 -9.04
CA LEU A 17 -4.53 -3.54 -8.58
C LEU A 17 -3.77 -2.86 -7.45
N ILE A 18 -3.58 -1.54 -7.62
CA ILE A 18 -2.99 -0.64 -6.62
C ILE A 18 -4.10 0.31 -6.18
N ALA A 19 -4.41 0.35 -4.89
CA ALA A 19 -5.40 1.27 -4.33
C ALA A 19 -4.73 2.38 -3.52
N ALA A 20 -5.19 3.61 -3.74
CA ALA A 20 -4.74 4.79 -3.01
C ALA A 20 -5.42 4.92 -1.65
N LEU A 21 -4.64 5.03 -0.58
CA LEU A 21 -5.13 5.42 0.74
C LEU A 21 -5.19 6.94 0.87
N ASP A 22 -6.04 7.58 0.06
CA ASP A 22 -6.22 9.03 0.04
C ASP A 22 -7.23 9.42 1.14
N VAL A 23 -6.75 9.41 2.39
CA VAL A 23 -7.54 9.65 3.62
C VAL A 23 -6.71 10.48 4.61
N PRO A 24 -7.34 11.22 5.53
CA PRO A 24 -6.65 12.28 6.27
C PRO A 24 -5.74 11.79 7.41
N ASP A 25 -5.95 10.58 7.93
CA ASP A 25 -5.26 10.09 9.12
C ASP A 25 -5.07 8.57 9.13
N GLU A 26 -4.29 8.08 10.10
CA GLU A 26 -3.99 6.67 10.29
C GLU A 26 -5.24 5.82 10.55
N ALA A 27 -6.21 6.33 11.33
CA ALA A 27 -7.40 5.56 11.67
C ALA A 27 -8.26 5.30 10.42
N ALA A 28 -8.45 6.32 9.59
CA ALA A 28 -9.11 6.22 8.29
C ALA A 28 -8.33 5.31 7.33
N ALA A 29 -7.00 5.40 7.31
CA ALA A 29 -6.13 4.57 6.48
C ALA A 29 -6.26 3.08 6.84
N ARG A 30 -6.23 2.74 8.14
CA ARG A 30 -6.42 1.37 8.62
C ARG A 30 -7.81 0.85 8.31
N SER A 31 -8.84 1.67 8.50
CA SER A 31 -10.22 1.30 8.15
C SER A 31 -10.37 0.98 6.66
N LEU A 32 -9.81 1.82 5.79
CA LEU A 32 -9.86 1.60 4.34
C LEU A 32 -9.00 0.40 3.91
N ALA A 33 -7.81 0.22 4.49
CA ALA A 33 -6.96 -0.94 4.24
C ALA A 33 -7.69 -2.25 4.56
N GLY A 34 -8.38 -2.32 5.70
CA GLY A 34 -9.19 -3.48 6.08
C GLY A 34 -10.32 -3.79 5.09
N ARG A 35 -10.96 -2.76 4.52
CA ARG A 35 -12.01 -2.94 3.50
C ARG A 35 -11.48 -3.41 2.14
N LEU A 36 -10.21 -3.15 1.86
CA LEU A 36 -9.51 -3.47 0.61
C LEU A 36 -8.69 -4.77 0.71
N ALA A 37 -8.44 -5.28 1.91
CA ALA A 37 -7.73 -6.54 2.12
C ALA A 37 -8.37 -7.68 1.32
N GLY A 38 -7.54 -8.42 0.58
CA GLY A 38 -7.98 -9.50 -0.30
C GLY A 38 -8.63 -9.04 -1.62
N LYS A 39 -8.70 -7.73 -1.92
CA LYS A 39 -9.24 -7.19 -3.18
C LYS A 39 -8.19 -6.53 -4.05
N VAL A 40 -7.06 -6.12 -3.48
CA VAL A 40 -5.95 -5.46 -4.16
C VAL A 40 -4.64 -6.10 -3.74
N GLY A 41 -3.61 -5.99 -4.57
CA GLY A 41 -2.27 -6.46 -4.28
C GLY A 41 -1.44 -5.42 -3.54
N VAL A 42 -1.69 -4.14 -3.80
CA VAL A 42 -0.86 -3.03 -3.30
C VAL A 42 -1.72 -1.90 -2.75
N LEU A 43 -1.28 -1.34 -1.62
CA LEU A 43 -1.78 -0.07 -1.08
C LEU A 43 -0.74 1.03 -1.33
N LYS A 44 -1.19 2.15 -1.91
CA LYS A 44 -0.39 3.36 -2.09
C LYS A 44 -0.62 4.31 -0.91
N ILE A 45 0.46 4.70 -0.23
CA ILE A 45 0.46 5.78 0.77
C ILE A 45 1.13 7.00 0.14
N GLY A 46 0.38 8.10 0.03
CA GLY A 46 0.87 9.37 -0.50
C GLY A 46 1.55 10.25 0.56
N LEU A 47 2.19 11.33 0.10
CA LEU A 47 2.91 12.29 0.95
C LEU A 47 2.03 12.88 2.06
N GLU A 48 0.79 13.28 1.77
CA GLU A 48 -0.11 13.91 2.76
C GLU A 48 -0.37 13.03 3.97
N LEU A 49 -0.83 11.79 3.75
CA LEU A 49 -1.05 10.81 4.81
C LEU A 49 0.27 10.48 5.54
N PHE A 50 1.37 10.35 4.81
CA PHE A 50 2.67 10.04 5.40
C PHE A 50 3.20 11.17 6.30
N VAL A 51 2.98 12.43 5.93
CA VAL A 51 3.35 13.59 6.76
C VAL A 51 2.41 13.71 7.97
N ALA A 52 1.11 13.49 7.79
CA ALA A 52 0.12 13.62 8.86
C ALA A 52 0.26 12.53 9.94
N ALA A 53 0.43 11.28 9.54
CA ALA A 53 0.52 10.13 10.44
C ALA A 53 1.97 9.69 10.76
N GLY A 54 2.94 10.23 10.02
CA GLY A 54 4.33 9.81 10.10
C GLY A 54 4.56 8.38 9.58
N PRO A 55 5.79 7.85 9.71
CA PRO A 55 6.14 6.50 9.27
C PRO A 55 5.39 5.37 10.01
N ALA A 56 4.72 5.67 11.12
CA ALA A 56 3.99 4.68 11.92
C ALA A 56 2.83 4.04 11.13
N VAL A 57 2.17 4.81 10.26
CA VAL A 57 1.07 4.31 9.41
C VAL A 57 1.50 3.14 8.51
N VAL A 58 2.76 3.14 8.06
CA VAL A 58 3.31 2.05 7.24
C VAL A 58 3.44 0.77 8.06
N ARG A 59 3.96 0.90 9.29
CA ARG A 59 4.13 -0.24 10.21
C ARG A 59 2.79 -0.81 10.62
N SER A 60 1.85 0.04 11.03
CA SER A 60 0.54 -0.40 11.52
C SER A 60 -0.29 -1.10 10.44
N ILE A 61 -0.23 -0.62 9.20
CA ILE A 61 -0.90 -1.28 8.07
C ILE A 61 -0.24 -2.62 7.75
N ARG A 62 1.10 -2.70 7.72
CA ARG A 62 1.81 -3.95 7.40
C ARG A 62 1.64 -5.02 8.48
N GLU A 63 1.58 -4.63 9.75
CA GLU A 63 1.29 -5.52 10.87
C GLU A 63 -0.15 -6.07 10.79
N ALA A 64 -1.12 -5.24 10.43
CA ALA A 64 -2.51 -5.65 10.28
C ALA A 64 -2.77 -6.49 9.02
N HIS A 65 -2.01 -6.26 7.94
CA HIS A 65 -2.19 -6.90 6.64
C HIS A 65 -0.85 -7.36 6.04
N PRO A 66 -0.27 -8.47 6.54
CA PRO A 66 1.07 -8.93 6.14
C PRO A 66 1.23 -9.30 4.67
N THR A 67 0.13 -9.57 3.97
CA THR A 67 0.12 -9.99 2.56
C THR A 67 -0.12 -8.84 1.59
N LEU A 68 -0.44 -7.62 2.08
CA LEU A 68 -0.57 -6.44 1.24
C LEU A 68 0.77 -5.77 1.07
N GLU A 69 1.17 -5.55 -0.18
CA GLU A 69 2.33 -4.74 -0.50
C GLU A 69 2.02 -3.26 -0.28
N ILE A 70 3.04 -2.49 0.14
CA ILE A 70 2.90 -1.05 0.36
C ILE A 70 3.81 -0.31 -0.60
N PHE A 71 3.23 0.59 -1.39
CA PHE A 71 3.94 1.54 -2.22
C PHE A 71 3.92 2.93 -1.59
N LEU A 72 5.10 3.44 -1.23
CA LEU A 72 5.26 4.81 -0.73
C LEU A 72 5.44 5.78 -1.90
N ASP A 73 4.37 6.46 -2.27
CA ASP A 73 4.33 7.45 -3.35
C ASP A 73 4.55 8.86 -2.79
N LEU A 74 5.72 9.07 -2.20
CA LEU A 74 6.10 10.33 -1.54
C LEU A 74 6.59 11.40 -2.52
N LYS A 75 6.96 10.99 -3.74
CA LYS A 75 7.49 11.85 -4.80
C LYS A 75 8.58 12.82 -4.30
N LEU A 76 9.54 12.30 -3.54
CA LEU A 76 10.70 13.05 -3.08
C LEU A 76 11.68 13.22 -4.26
N HIS A 77 11.36 14.14 -5.16
CA HIS A 77 12.26 14.58 -6.22
C HIS A 77 12.91 15.88 -5.77
N ASP A 78 14.14 15.76 -5.27
CA ASP A 78 14.93 16.90 -4.84
C ASP A 78 15.88 17.37 -5.96
N ILE A 79 16.29 18.63 -5.93
CA ILE A 79 17.42 19.12 -6.73
C ILE A 79 18.73 18.57 -6.12
N PRO A 80 19.84 18.46 -6.88
CA PRO A 80 21.10 17.98 -6.33
C PRO A 80 21.74 19.03 -5.42
N ASN A 81 21.16 19.25 -4.23
CA ASN A 81 21.77 19.72 -2.99
C ASN A 81 20.70 19.80 -1.90
N THR A 82 20.70 18.88 -0.93
CA THR A 82 20.03 19.08 0.36
C THR A 82 21.09 19.16 1.43
N MET A 83 21.08 20.27 2.19
CA MET A 83 22.06 20.63 3.24
C MET A 83 22.17 19.57 4.33
#